data_AF-A0AAD4PTH1-F1
#
_entry.id   AF-A0AAD4PTH1-F1
#
_cell.length_a   1.000
_cell.length_b   1.000
_cell.length_c   1.000
_cell.angle_alpha   90.00
_cell.angle_beta   90.00
_cell.angle_gamma   90.00
#
_symmetry.space_group_name_H-M   'P 1'
#
loop_
_entity.id
_entity.type
_entity.pdbx_description
1 polymer ?
#
loop_
_entity_poly.entity_id
_entity_poly.type
_entity_poly.pdbx_seq_one_letter_code
_entity_poly.pdbx_strand_id
1 'polypeptide(L)'
;MADEVIVDALPYIDHGYDDVGVRESALAMVEEECRRYRPTKNYLDHLPLPASSPFETPLMINEFERIQNRLPMETLSMKRYELPPPPSGKLSEVSAWQESIENSMAQLEHQWVRSLNLELMLDYGTEAWKSYLEVFTAMQAKAQIQLQQLKKDMQDVNWQRKQAQTQAGEKLRALEAHWVLLVSKNYEIETECVELEKVVQAAREQLEKLAPTAENAPTPPPEQTNGHATEDQGNGNDEAMEEDGVEAETHADEVRGESNEDGVANESS
;
A
#
# COMPACT_ATOMS: atom_id res chain seq x y z
N MET A 1 -4.56 3.39 19.27
CA MET A 1 -3.81 3.28 18.00
C MET A 1 -2.71 4.32 18.05
N ALA A 2 -1.50 4.04 17.55
CA ALA A 2 -0.49 5.08 17.42
C ALA A 2 -0.95 6.09 16.36
N ASP A 3 -0.58 7.36 16.52
CA ASP A 3 -0.82 8.41 15.52
C ASP A 3 -0.36 7.88 14.15
N GLU A 4 -1.27 7.86 13.19
CA GLU A 4 -0.98 7.33 11.87
C GLU A 4 -0.07 8.33 11.16
N VAL A 5 1.24 8.07 11.19
CA VAL A 5 2.24 8.92 10.53
C VAL A 5 1.97 8.84 9.04
N ILE A 6 1.27 9.85 8.52
CA ILE A 6 0.98 10.00 7.10
C ILE A 6 2.30 10.31 6.39
N VAL A 7 2.94 9.25 5.88
CA VAL A 7 4.12 9.37 5.02
C VAL A 7 3.64 9.81 3.65
N ASP A 8 3.72 11.10 3.38
CA ASP A 8 3.41 11.64 2.06
C ASP A 8 4.60 11.49 1.11
N ALA A 9 4.35 10.87 -0.03
CA ALA A 9 5.28 10.74 -1.14
C ALA A 9 4.47 10.71 -2.44
N LEU A 10 4.90 11.48 -3.44
CA LEU A 10 4.07 11.81 -4.60
C LEU A 10 4.69 11.36 -5.95
N PRO A 11 4.82 10.03 -6.23
CA PRO A 11 5.48 9.49 -7.44
C PRO A 11 4.93 9.99 -8.80
N TYR A 12 3.69 10.50 -8.86
CA TYR A 12 3.14 11.05 -10.11
C TYR A 12 3.60 12.49 -10.41
N ILE A 13 4.30 13.17 -9.49
CA ILE A 13 4.87 14.51 -9.72
C ILE A 13 6.38 14.56 -9.43
N ASP A 14 6.87 13.75 -8.49
CA ASP A 14 8.30 13.58 -8.26
C ASP A 14 8.81 12.52 -9.23
N HIS A 15 9.61 12.95 -10.21
CA HIS A 15 10.21 12.09 -11.22
C HIS A 15 11.72 11.91 -11.01
N GLY A 16 12.32 12.59 -10.03
CA GLY A 16 13.77 12.57 -9.79
C GLY A 16 14.25 11.28 -9.10
N TYR A 17 13.35 10.49 -8.52
CA TYR A 17 13.72 9.22 -7.86
C TYR A 17 14.24 8.13 -8.84
N ASP A 18 13.97 8.27 -10.14
CA ASP A 18 14.47 7.39 -11.21
C ASP A 18 15.81 7.90 -11.81
N ASP A 19 16.34 9.04 -11.36
CA ASP A 19 17.65 9.54 -11.78
C ASP A 19 18.79 8.63 -11.30
N VAL A 20 19.84 8.52 -12.13
CA VAL A 20 20.96 7.61 -11.91
C VAL A 20 21.69 7.94 -10.60
N GLY A 21 21.80 6.97 -9.69
CA GLY A 21 22.48 7.11 -8.40
C GLY A 21 21.57 7.53 -7.25
N VAL A 22 20.35 8.02 -7.51
CA VAL A 22 19.42 8.45 -6.44
C VAL A 22 18.93 7.24 -5.63
N ARG A 23 18.53 6.17 -6.31
CA ARG A 23 18.10 4.91 -5.68
C ARG A 23 19.24 4.24 -4.91
N GLU A 24 20.45 4.22 -5.47
CA GLU A 24 21.64 3.67 -4.82
C GLU A 24 22.01 4.47 -3.56
N SER A 25 21.94 5.80 -3.63
CA SER A 25 22.18 6.70 -2.49
C SER A 25 21.14 6.51 -1.38
N ALA A 26 19.85 6.42 -1.73
CA ALA A 26 18.77 6.14 -0.80
C ALA A 26 18.95 4.78 -0.10
N LEU A 27 19.31 3.73 -0.85
CA LEU A 27 19.58 2.40 -0.29
C LEU A 27 20.79 2.39 0.64
N ALA A 28 21.86 3.11 0.30
CA ALA A 28 23.05 3.24 1.16
C ALA A 28 22.73 3.95 2.49
N MET A 29 21.90 5.00 2.46
CA MET A 29 21.42 5.68 3.68
C MET A 29 20.54 4.75 4.55
N VAL A 30 19.64 3.97 3.92
CA VAL A 30 18.85 2.96 4.63
C VAL A 30 19.74 1.87 5.24
N GLU A 31 20.75 1.39 4.52
CA GLU A 31 21.70 0.39 5.04
C GLU A 31 22.50 0.94 6.22
N GLU A 32 22.95 2.20 6.18
CA GLU A 32 23.64 2.81 7.32
C GLU A 32 22.75 2.89 8.56
N GLU A 33 21.49 3.29 8.41
CA GLU A 33 20.53 3.31 9.52
C GLU A 33 20.19 1.90 10.03
N CYS A 34 20.03 0.90 9.17
CA CYS A 34 19.88 -0.51 9.58
C CYS A 34 21.14 -1.06 10.28
N ARG A 35 22.33 -0.52 9.99
CA ARG A 35 23.58 -0.86 10.68
C ARG A 35 23.65 -0.23 12.08
N ARG A 36 23.17 1.01 12.23
CA ARG A 36 23.06 1.74 13.51
C ARG A 36 21.98 1.13 14.40
N TYR A 37 20.79 0.91 13.85
CA TYR A 37 19.62 0.35 14.50
C TYR A 37 19.28 -1.01 13.89
N ARG A 38 19.95 -2.06 14.38
CA ARG A 38 19.57 -3.43 14.00
C ARG A 38 18.11 -3.70 14.40
N PRO A 39 17.24 -4.18 13.49
CA PRO A 39 15.87 -4.53 13.82
C PRO A 39 15.81 -5.56 14.96
N THR A 40 15.25 -5.17 16.10
CA THR A 40 15.12 -6.03 17.29
C THR A 40 13.77 -6.74 17.39
N LYS A 41 12.74 -6.19 16.73
CA LYS A 41 11.42 -6.81 16.58
C LYS A 41 11.33 -7.43 15.20
N ASN A 42 10.86 -8.68 15.11
CA ASN A 42 10.54 -9.27 13.83
C ASN A 42 9.17 -8.72 13.40
N TYR A 43 9.13 -8.06 12.25
CA TYR A 43 7.90 -7.43 11.74
C TYR A 43 6.80 -8.48 11.43
N LEU A 44 7.16 -9.76 11.34
CA LEU A 44 6.23 -10.89 11.18
C LEU A 44 5.71 -11.47 12.50
N ASP A 45 6.11 -10.98 13.68
CA ASP A 45 5.69 -11.55 14.98
C ASP A 45 4.16 -11.50 15.22
N HIS A 46 3.45 -10.62 14.50
CA HIS A 46 1.99 -10.52 14.55
C HIS A 46 1.27 -11.55 13.66
N LEU A 47 2.00 -12.27 12.81
CA LEU A 47 1.49 -13.33 11.94
C LEU A 47 1.84 -14.70 12.53
N PRO A 48 0.89 -15.63 12.62
CA PRO A 48 1.22 -17.00 12.97
C PRO A 48 2.16 -17.58 11.90
N LEU A 49 3.17 -18.35 12.31
CA LEU A 49 3.99 -19.10 11.35
C LEU A 49 3.07 -20.02 10.53
N PRO A 50 3.30 -20.18 9.21
CA PRO A 50 2.53 -21.10 8.39
C PRO A 50 2.63 -22.51 8.96
N ALA A 51 1.53 -23.02 9.51
CA ALA A 51 1.48 -24.37 10.04
C ALA A 51 1.53 -25.36 8.86
N SER A 52 2.66 -26.04 8.66
CA SER A 52 2.78 -27.09 7.63
C SER A 52 2.06 -28.37 8.06
N SER A 53 2.22 -28.74 9.33
CA SER A 53 1.72 -29.99 9.92
C SER A 53 0.23 -30.29 9.68
N PRO A 54 -0.72 -29.34 9.73
CA PRO A 54 -2.13 -29.61 9.41
C PRO A 54 -2.40 -30.02 7.96
N PHE A 55 -1.47 -29.73 7.03
CA PHE A 55 -1.58 -30.08 5.60
C PHE A 55 -0.71 -31.30 5.22
N GLU A 56 0.05 -31.84 6.17
CA GLU A 56 0.89 -33.01 5.95
C GLU A 56 0.04 -34.29 5.95
N THR A 57 -0.13 -34.87 4.77
CA THR A 57 -0.74 -36.20 4.64
C THR A 57 0.20 -37.28 5.20
N PRO A 58 -0.30 -38.45 5.64
CA PRO A 58 0.56 -39.56 6.09
C PRO A 58 1.62 -39.99 5.05
N LEU A 59 1.31 -39.83 3.76
CA LEU A 59 2.26 -40.06 2.67
C LEU A 59 3.39 -39.02 2.67
N MET A 60 3.07 -37.73 2.86
CA MET A 60 4.06 -36.66 2.93
C MET A 60 5.00 -36.82 4.13
N ILE A 61 4.46 -37.20 5.29
CA ILE A 61 5.27 -37.45 6.50
C ILE A 61 6.31 -38.55 6.23
N ASN A 62 5.88 -39.69 5.68
CA ASN A 62 6.78 -40.80 5.33
C ASN A 62 7.80 -40.41 4.24
N GLU A 63 7.40 -39.65 3.22
CA GLU A 63 8.31 -39.13 2.19
C GLU A 63 9.33 -38.13 2.76
N PHE A 64 8.94 -37.27 3.70
CA PHE A 64 9.86 -36.37 4.39
C PHE A 64 10.84 -37.15 5.27
N GLU A 65 10.40 -38.17 6.01
CA GLU A 65 11.30 -39.08 6.74
C GLU A 65 12.27 -39.81 5.79
N ARG A 66 11.79 -40.30 4.64
CA ARG A 66 12.62 -40.95 3.60
C ARG A 66 13.70 -39.99 3.08
N ILE A 67 13.33 -38.74 2.78
CA ILE A 67 14.25 -37.69 2.31
C ILE A 67 15.25 -37.29 3.40
N GLN A 68 14.80 -37.11 4.65
CA GLN A 68 15.64 -36.78 5.80
C GLN A 68 16.70 -37.87 6.04
N ASN A 69 16.30 -39.14 5.93
CA ASN A 69 17.19 -40.30 6.02
C ASN A 69 17.99 -40.57 4.73
N ARG A 70 17.84 -39.73 3.70
CA ARG A 70 18.50 -39.83 2.38
C ARG A 70 18.32 -41.18 1.68
N LEU A 71 17.21 -41.87 1.96
CA LEU A 71 16.90 -43.14 1.35
C LEU A 71 16.46 -42.91 -0.11
N PRO A 72 16.97 -43.69 -1.09
CA PRO A 72 16.50 -43.60 -2.46
C PRO A 72 15.01 -43.97 -2.54
N MET A 73 14.31 -43.42 -3.53
CA MET A 73 12.91 -43.77 -3.80
C MET A 73 12.83 -45.22 -4.28
N GLU A 74 11.81 -45.96 -3.85
CA GLU A 74 11.56 -47.32 -4.34
C GLU A 74 11.22 -47.28 -5.83
N THR A 75 11.87 -48.14 -6.62
CA THR A 75 11.64 -48.20 -8.07
C THR A 75 10.34 -48.94 -8.38
N LEU A 76 9.48 -48.34 -9.22
CA LEU A 76 8.24 -48.97 -9.65
C LEU A 76 8.52 -50.30 -10.40
N SER A 77 8.05 -51.41 -9.84
CA SER A 77 8.25 -52.74 -10.43
C SER A 77 7.31 -52.98 -11.61
N MET A 78 7.84 -52.95 -12.83
CA MET A 78 7.09 -53.27 -14.06
C MET A 78 6.81 -54.77 -14.23
N LYS A 79 7.44 -55.65 -13.44
CA LYS A 79 7.31 -57.12 -13.55
C LYS A 79 5.86 -57.61 -13.48
N ARG A 80 4.98 -56.87 -12.78
CA ARG A 80 3.53 -57.17 -12.70
C ARG A 80 2.84 -57.05 -14.06
N TYR A 81 3.32 -56.18 -14.94
CA TYR A 81 2.74 -55.93 -16.27
C TYR A 81 3.38 -56.78 -17.38
N GLU A 82 4.40 -57.55 -17.03
CA GLU A 82 5.05 -58.54 -17.89
C GLU A 82 4.47 -59.93 -17.58
N LEU A 83 4.62 -60.88 -18.51
CA LEU A 83 4.42 -62.31 -18.25
C LEU A 83 5.76 -63.04 -18.27
N PRO A 84 6.65 -62.82 -17.28
CA PRO A 84 7.91 -63.55 -17.21
C PRO A 84 7.64 -65.02 -16.86
N PRO A 85 8.34 -65.99 -17.50
CA PRO A 85 8.37 -67.36 -17.01
C PRO A 85 9.06 -67.40 -15.63
N PRO A 86 8.87 -68.48 -14.85
CA PRO A 86 9.57 -68.65 -13.58
C PRO A 86 11.09 -68.54 -13.78
N PRO A 87 11.84 -67.94 -12.82
CA PRO A 87 13.29 -67.78 -12.95
C PRO A 87 13.99 -69.13 -13.22
N SER A 88 15.01 -69.14 -14.10
CA SER A 88 15.65 -70.39 -14.56
C SER A 88 16.19 -71.29 -13.44
N GLY A 89 16.57 -70.71 -12.29
CA GLY A 89 17.01 -71.44 -11.10
C GLY A 89 15.89 -71.99 -10.21
N LYS A 90 14.62 -71.69 -10.52
CA LYS A 90 13.42 -72.05 -9.75
C LYS A 90 12.41 -72.89 -10.56
N LEU A 91 12.79 -73.41 -11.72
CA LEU A 91 11.90 -74.19 -12.60
C LEU A 91 11.38 -75.49 -11.97
N SER A 92 12.03 -76.00 -10.91
CA SER A 92 11.57 -77.14 -10.11
C SER A 92 10.68 -76.75 -8.91
N GLU A 93 10.57 -75.45 -8.59
CA GLU A 93 9.75 -74.95 -7.48
C GLU A 93 8.30 -74.76 -7.96
N VAL A 94 7.38 -75.57 -7.46
CA VAL A 94 5.94 -75.46 -7.78
C VAL A 94 5.39 -74.07 -7.42
N SER A 95 5.89 -73.45 -6.35
CA SER A 95 5.53 -72.09 -5.94
C SER A 95 5.91 -71.02 -6.97
N ALA A 96 7.04 -71.17 -7.67
CA ALA A 96 7.45 -70.20 -8.68
C ALA A 96 6.59 -70.30 -9.95
N TRP A 97 6.13 -71.51 -10.30
CA TRP A 97 5.11 -71.70 -11.34
C TRP A 97 3.76 -71.13 -10.93
N GLN A 98 3.35 -71.34 -9.68
CA GLN A 98 2.09 -70.78 -9.16
C GLN A 98 2.11 -69.25 -9.21
N GLU A 99 3.19 -68.58 -8.80
CA GLU A 99 3.35 -67.12 -8.89
C GLU A 99 3.23 -66.60 -10.34
N SER A 100 3.90 -67.26 -11.30
CA SER A 100 3.75 -66.91 -12.73
C SER A 100 2.32 -67.14 -13.26
N ILE A 101 1.62 -68.19 -12.80
CA ILE A 101 0.23 -68.47 -13.18
C ILE A 101 -0.71 -67.41 -12.59
N GLU A 102 -0.58 -67.09 -11.30
CA GLU A 102 -1.39 -66.06 -10.63
C GLU A 102 -1.21 -64.69 -11.29
N ASN A 103 0.03 -64.32 -11.65
CA ASN A 103 0.30 -63.10 -12.43
C ASN A 103 -0.34 -63.14 -13.83
N SER A 104 -0.33 -64.29 -14.51
CA SER A 104 -0.98 -64.46 -15.82
C SER A 104 -2.51 -64.34 -15.74
N MET A 105 -3.13 -64.87 -14.67
CA MET A 105 -4.56 -64.74 -14.41
C MET A 105 -4.94 -63.29 -14.12
N ALA A 106 -4.17 -62.60 -13.26
CA ALA A 106 -4.35 -61.18 -13.00
C ALA A 106 -4.23 -60.33 -14.28
N GLN A 107 -3.29 -60.67 -15.17
CA GLN A 107 -3.17 -60.00 -16.46
C GLN A 107 -4.38 -60.24 -17.38
N LEU A 108 -4.94 -61.45 -17.42
CA LEU A 108 -6.15 -61.73 -18.20
C LEU A 108 -7.33 -60.87 -17.74
N GLU A 109 -7.57 -60.80 -16.43
CA GLU A 109 -8.62 -59.96 -15.84
C GLU A 109 -8.36 -58.47 -16.10
N HIS A 110 -7.10 -58.00 -16.02
CA HIS A 110 -6.76 -56.63 -16.38
C HIS A 110 -7.00 -56.32 -17.86
N GLN A 111 -6.77 -57.25 -18.79
CA GLN A 111 -7.13 -57.06 -20.20
C GLN A 111 -8.64 -57.04 -20.41
N TRP A 112 -9.41 -57.88 -19.69
CA TRP A 112 -10.87 -57.86 -19.73
C TRP A 112 -11.44 -56.51 -19.27
N VAL A 113 -11.00 -56.02 -18.10
CA VAL A 113 -11.38 -54.70 -17.58
C VAL A 113 -10.93 -53.57 -18.51
N ARG A 114 -9.75 -53.69 -19.14
CA ARG A 114 -9.28 -52.73 -20.15
C ARG A 114 -10.20 -52.67 -21.36
N SER A 115 -10.64 -53.82 -21.89
CA SER A 115 -11.58 -53.86 -23.02
C SER A 115 -12.91 -53.20 -22.65
N LEU A 116 -13.50 -53.54 -21.50
CA LEU A 116 -14.74 -52.93 -21.01
C LEU A 116 -14.62 -51.41 -20.83
N ASN A 117 -13.49 -50.93 -20.29
CA ASN A 117 -13.22 -49.49 -20.15
C ASN A 117 -13.04 -48.79 -21.51
N LEU A 118 -12.49 -49.48 -22.51
CA LEU A 118 -12.36 -48.95 -23.87
C LEU A 118 -13.69 -48.92 -24.60
N GLU A 119 -14.56 -49.92 -24.43
CA GLU A 119 -15.94 -49.91 -24.92
C GLU A 119 -16.72 -48.73 -24.34
N LEU A 120 -16.67 -48.53 -23.01
CA LEU A 120 -17.27 -47.37 -22.35
C LEU A 120 -16.70 -46.03 -22.87
N MET A 121 -15.41 -45.97 -23.17
CA MET A 121 -14.77 -44.78 -23.73
C MET A 121 -15.18 -44.52 -25.18
N LEU A 122 -15.42 -45.56 -25.99
CA LEU A 122 -15.92 -45.43 -27.35
C LEU A 122 -17.35 -44.89 -27.37
N ASP A 123 -18.20 -45.36 -26.44
CA ASP A 123 -19.60 -44.94 -26.35
C ASP A 123 -19.79 -43.50 -25.82
N TYR A 124 -19.04 -43.12 -24.78
CA TYR A 124 -19.28 -41.87 -24.05
C TYR A 124 -18.14 -40.84 -24.09
N GLY A 125 -16.94 -41.23 -24.52
CA GLY A 125 -15.73 -40.40 -24.40
C GLY A 125 -15.78 -39.09 -25.17
N THR A 126 -16.41 -39.08 -26.36
CA THR A 126 -16.54 -37.87 -27.18
C THR A 126 -17.47 -36.83 -26.54
N GLU A 127 -18.63 -37.26 -26.04
CA GLU A 127 -19.61 -36.35 -25.44
C GLU A 127 -19.17 -35.89 -24.04
N ALA A 128 -18.55 -36.77 -23.25
CA ALA A 128 -17.93 -36.40 -21.98
C ALA A 128 -16.82 -35.35 -22.17
N TRP A 129 -15.98 -35.50 -23.22
CA TRP A 129 -14.93 -34.51 -23.51
C TRP A 129 -15.48 -33.16 -23.99
N LYS A 130 -16.55 -33.15 -24.81
CA LYS A 130 -17.24 -31.91 -25.19
C LYS A 130 -17.81 -31.18 -23.98
N SER A 131 -18.54 -31.89 -23.11
CA SER A 131 -19.12 -31.31 -21.89
C SER A 131 -18.03 -30.77 -20.94
N TYR A 132 -16.91 -31.49 -20.79
CA TYR A 132 -15.75 -30.99 -20.07
C TYR A 132 -15.18 -29.69 -20.68
N LEU A 133 -15.07 -29.62 -22.01
CA LEU A 133 -14.57 -28.44 -22.72
C LEU A 133 -15.50 -27.23 -22.58
N GLU A 134 -16.82 -27.43 -22.55
CA GLU A 134 -17.80 -26.37 -22.26
C GLU A 134 -17.59 -25.77 -20.87
N VAL A 135 -17.48 -26.62 -19.85
CA VAL A 135 -17.20 -26.19 -18.46
C VAL A 135 -15.85 -25.46 -18.38
N PHE A 136 -14.81 -26.01 -19.01
CA PHE A 136 -13.47 -25.40 -19.03
C PHE A 136 -13.49 -24.02 -19.71
N THR A 137 -14.21 -23.87 -20.82
CA THR A 137 -14.37 -22.60 -21.54
C THR A 137 -15.13 -21.58 -20.69
N ALA A 138 -16.17 -21.99 -19.98
CA ALA A 138 -16.90 -21.13 -19.05
C ALA A 138 -16.04 -20.68 -17.85
N MET A 139 -15.21 -21.57 -17.30
CA MET A 139 -14.23 -21.23 -16.26
C MET A 139 -13.18 -20.23 -16.76
N GLN A 140 -12.65 -20.42 -17.98
CA GLN A 140 -11.73 -19.49 -18.62
C GLN A 140 -12.37 -18.10 -18.79
N ALA A 141 -13.59 -18.04 -19.32
CA ALA A 141 -14.31 -16.78 -19.52
C ALA A 141 -14.53 -16.04 -18.19
N LYS A 142 -14.94 -16.75 -17.12
CA LYS A 142 -15.10 -16.20 -15.78
C LYS A 142 -13.79 -15.60 -15.24
N ALA A 143 -12.68 -16.32 -15.38
CA ALA A 143 -11.36 -15.83 -14.95
C ALA A 143 -10.90 -14.60 -15.76
N GLN A 144 -11.20 -14.55 -17.06
CA GLN A 144 -10.90 -13.39 -17.91
C GLN A 144 -11.72 -12.15 -17.50
N ILE A 145 -13.01 -12.31 -17.17
CA ILE A 145 -13.87 -11.23 -16.66
C ILE A 145 -13.33 -10.69 -15.33
N GLN A 146 -12.97 -11.57 -14.39
CA GLN A 146 -12.37 -11.18 -13.11
C GLN A 146 -11.06 -10.40 -13.30
N LEU A 147 -10.19 -10.84 -14.23
CA LEU A 147 -8.96 -10.13 -14.56
C LEU A 147 -9.22 -8.75 -15.20
N GLN A 148 -10.24 -8.62 -16.05
CA GLN A 148 -10.63 -7.34 -16.65
C GLN A 148 -11.18 -6.37 -15.59
N GLN A 149 -12.02 -6.85 -14.67
CA GLN A 149 -12.53 -6.04 -13.57
C GLN A 149 -11.39 -5.55 -12.66
N LEU A 150 -10.51 -6.46 -12.20
CA LEU A 150 -9.38 -6.09 -11.36
C LEU A 150 -8.42 -5.08 -12.04
N LYS A 151 -8.23 -5.20 -13.36
CA LYS A 151 -7.46 -4.21 -14.14
C LYS A 151 -8.14 -2.85 -14.19
N LYS A 152 -9.47 -2.81 -14.31
CA LYS A 152 -10.25 -1.56 -14.24
C LYS A 152 -10.14 -0.93 -12.85
N ASP A 153 -10.37 -1.71 -11.79
CA ASP A 153 -10.30 -1.22 -10.40
C ASP A 153 -8.91 -0.64 -10.08
N MET A 154 -7.84 -1.31 -10.54
CA MET A 154 -6.47 -0.82 -10.44
C MET A 154 -6.24 0.48 -11.24
N GLN A 155 -6.82 0.62 -12.43
CA GLN A 155 -6.75 1.84 -13.23
C GLN A 155 -7.51 3.00 -12.59
N ASP A 156 -8.71 2.76 -12.05
CA ASP A 156 -9.53 3.76 -11.37
C ASP A 156 -8.81 4.28 -10.11
N VAL A 157 -8.23 3.39 -9.30
CA VAL A 157 -7.39 3.76 -8.14
C VAL A 157 -6.16 4.57 -8.56
N ASN A 158 -5.45 4.15 -9.62
CA ASN A 158 -4.26 4.86 -10.10
C ASN A 158 -4.60 6.23 -10.72
N TRP A 159 -5.76 6.37 -11.36
CA TRP A 159 -6.28 7.65 -11.83
C TRP A 159 -6.59 8.57 -10.65
N GLN A 160 -7.35 8.11 -9.66
CA GLN A 160 -7.66 8.89 -8.45
C GLN A 160 -6.39 9.38 -7.75
N ARG A 161 -5.40 8.49 -7.56
CA ARG A 161 -4.08 8.86 -7.03
C ARG A 161 -3.39 9.92 -7.89
N LYS A 162 -3.27 9.69 -9.20
CA LYS A 162 -2.63 10.66 -10.11
C LYS A 162 -3.31 12.02 -10.05
N GLN A 163 -4.65 12.08 -10.02
CA GLN A 163 -5.40 13.32 -9.95
C GLN A 163 -5.14 14.06 -8.62
N ALA A 164 -5.21 13.37 -7.49
CA ALA A 164 -4.91 13.94 -6.17
C ALA A 164 -3.46 14.47 -6.09
N GLN A 165 -2.48 13.69 -6.55
CA GLN A 165 -1.07 14.09 -6.55
C GLN A 165 -0.79 15.25 -7.52
N THR A 166 -1.45 15.30 -8.69
CA THR A 166 -1.31 16.43 -9.62
C THR A 166 -1.83 17.73 -9.01
N GLN A 167 -3.00 17.69 -8.35
CA GLN A 167 -3.57 18.85 -7.65
C GLN A 167 -2.71 19.29 -6.45
N ALA A 168 -2.12 18.35 -5.71
CA ALA A 168 -1.16 18.66 -4.66
C ALA A 168 0.11 19.32 -5.23
N GLY A 169 0.65 18.79 -6.34
CA GLY A 169 1.83 19.34 -7.03
C GLY A 169 1.62 20.72 -7.66
N GLU A 170 0.40 21.07 -8.05
CA GLU A 170 0.04 22.44 -8.43
C GLU A 170 0.09 23.39 -7.22
N LYS A 171 -0.45 22.98 -6.07
CA LYS A 171 -0.38 23.76 -4.83
C LYS A 171 1.05 23.92 -4.33
N LEU A 172 1.85 22.85 -4.37
CA LEU A 172 3.27 22.88 -3.97
C LEU A 172 4.07 23.87 -4.83
N ARG A 173 3.95 23.82 -6.16
CA ARG A 173 4.60 24.79 -7.06
C ARG A 173 4.15 26.24 -6.82
N ALA A 174 2.87 26.46 -6.52
CA ALA A 174 2.37 27.79 -6.18
C ALA A 174 2.93 28.31 -4.85
N LEU A 175 3.02 27.46 -3.83
CA LEU A 175 3.61 27.78 -2.53
C LEU A 175 5.12 28.02 -2.63
N GLU A 176 5.84 27.21 -3.41
CA GLU A 176 7.26 27.37 -3.70
C GLU A 176 7.53 28.71 -4.40
N ALA A 177 6.78 29.04 -5.45
CA ALA A 177 6.90 30.32 -6.14
C ALA A 177 6.61 31.51 -5.22
N HIS A 178 5.60 31.41 -4.34
CA HIS A 178 5.30 32.42 -3.34
C HIS A 178 6.43 32.54 -2.29
N TRP A 179 7.00 31.43 -1.85
CA TRP A 179 8.14 31.41 -0.93
C TRP A 179 9.38 32.08 -1.55
N VAL A 180 9.75 31.73 -2.79
CA VAL A 180 10.85 32.39 -3.52
C VAL A 180 10.61 33.89 -3.65
N LEU A 181 9.37 34.30 -3.97
CA LEU A 181 8.99 35.72 -4.06
C LEU A 181 9.15 36.45 -2.72
N LEU A 182 8.66 35.86 -1.62
CA LEU A 182 8.77 36.44 -0.28
C LEU A 182 10.22 36.57 0.18
N VAL A 183 11.04 35.53 -0.01
CA VAL A 183 12.47 35.54 0.32
C VAL A 183 13.21 36.61 -0.51
N SER A 184 12.92 36.69 -1.81
CA SER A 184 13.52 37.71 -2.69
C SER A 184 13.09 39.12 -2.28
N LYS A 185 11.82 39.33 -1.93
CA LYS A 185 11.28 40.62 -1.49
C LYS A 185 11.87 41.07 -0.16
N ASN A 186 12.06 40.14 0.79
CA ASN A 186 12.74 40.43 2.05
C ASN A 186 14.21 40.81 1.82
N TYR A 187 14.92 40.07 0.96
CA TYR A 187 16.30 40.37 0.59
C TYR A 187 16.45 41.75 -0.09
N GLU A 188 15.53 42.11 -1.00
CA GLU A 188 15.45 43.46 -1.58
C GLU A 188 15.25 44.54 -0.50
N ILE A 189 14.33 44.32 0.45
CA ILE A 189 14.06 45.27 1.54
C ILE A 189 15.29 45.43 2.44
N GLU A 190 15.94 44.34 2.85
CA GLU A 190 17.16 44.39 3.65
C GLU A 190 18.28 45.13 2.92
N THR A 191 18.43 44.92 1.61
CA THR A 191 19.44 45.60 0.78
C THR A 191 19.17 47.12 0.73
N GLU A 192 17.94 47.53 0.43
CA GLU A 192 17.55 48.95 0.39
C GLU A 192 17.64 49.61 1.78
N CYS A 193 17.30 48.90 2.86
CA CYS A 193 17.49 49.37 4.23
C CYS A 193 18.97 49.64 4.54
N VAL A 194 19.87 48.74 4.16
CA VAL A 194 21.33 48.92 4.35
C VAL A 194 21.87 50.11 3.54
N GLU A 195 21.40 50.34 2.31
CA GLU A 195 21.79 51.55 1.56
C GLU A 195 21.21 52.83 2.16
N LEU A 196 19.96 52.81 2.61
CA LEU A 196 19.33 53.94 3.33
C LEU A 196 20.06 54.27 4.64
N GLU A 197 20.49 53.26 5.40
CA GLU A 197 21.28 53.45 6.63
C GLU A 197 22.61 54.15 6.35
N LYS A 198 23.33 53.78 5.28
CA LYS A 198 24.56 54.48 4.85
C LYS A 198 24.29 55.95 4.52
N VAL A 199 23.19 56.24 3.80
CA VAL A 199 22.80 57.62 3.44
C VAL A 199 22.45 58.43 4.70
N VAL A 200 21.68 57.85 5.63
CA VAL A 200 21.34 58.49 6.92
C VAL A 200 22.59 58.73 7.77
N GLN A 201 23.53 57.78 7.80
CA GLN A 201 24.79 57.93 8.52
C GLN A 201 25.64 59.06 7.92
N ALA A 202 25.81 59.08 6.59
CA ALA A 202 26.53 60.16 5.91
C ALA A 202 25.88 61.54 6.13
N ALA A 203 24.55 61.62 6.14
CA ALA A 203 23.81 62.85 6.44
C ALA A 203 24.02 63.30 7.91
N ARG A 204 24.02 62.36 8.87
CA ARG A 204 24.33 62.65 10.29
C ARG A 204 25.74 63.20 10.45
N GLU A 205 26.74 62.58 9.82
CA GLU A 205 28.12 63.07 9.84
C GLU A 205 28.29 64.47 9.22
N GLN A 206 27.51 64.80 8.18
CA GLN A 206 27.51 66.16 7.61
C GLN A 206 26.87 67.16 8.57
N LEU A 207 25.80 66.78 9.26
CA LEU A 207 25.12 67.62 10.24
C LEU A 207 26.00 67.86 11.48
N GLU A 208 26.76 66.84 11.92
CA GLU A 208 27.76 66.96 12.99
C GLU A 208 28.93 67.89 12.60
N LYS A 209 29.40 67.85 11.34
CA LYS A 209 30.40 68.79 10.80
C LYS A 209 29.88 70.24 10.68
N LEU A 210 28.57 70.43 10.65
CA LEU A 210 27.89 71.72 10.62
C LEU A 210 27.41 72.18 12.01
N ALA A 211 27.49 71.33 13.03
CA ALA A 211 27.18 71.71 14.40
C ALA A 211 28.29 72.64 14.94
N PRO A 212 27.93 73.78 15.56
CA PRO A 212 28.94 74.70 16.09
C PRO A 212 29.73 74.05 17.22
N THR A 213 31.04 74.25 17.24
CA THR A 213 31.91 73.85 18.35
C THR A 213 31.41 74.50 19.65
N ALA A 214 31.30 73.67 20.70
CA ALA A 214 30.74 74.06 22.00
C ALA A 214 31.70 74.95 22.82
N GLU A 215 31.94 76.18 22.38
CA GLU A 215 32.67 77.22 23.14
C GLU A 215 31.81 78.42 23.57
N ASN A 216 30.54 78.53 23.17
CA ASN A 216 29.63 79.57 23.68
C ASN A 216 28.21 79.06 23.91
N ALA A 217 27.91 78.67 25.15
CA ALA A 217 26.56 78.46 25.65
C ALA A 217 26.22 79.53 26.71
N PRO A 218 24.98 80.04 26.71
CA PRO A 218 24.30 80.37 27.96
C PRO A 218 22.87 79.82 28.02
N THR A 219 22.38 79.58 29.25
CA THR A 219 21.01 79.13 29.59
C THR A 219 20.44 80.01 30.73
N PRO A 220 19.18 79.83 31.19
CA PRO A 220 17.91 80.35 30.64
C PRO A 220 17.22 81.27 31.73
N PRO A 221 15.88 81.39 31.91
CA PRO A 221 14.66 81.20 31.08
C PRO A 221 13.86 82.54 31.04
N PRO A 222 12.50 82.64 31.01
CA PRO A 222 11.43 81.75 30.51
C PRO A 222 10.51 82.42 29.45
N GLU A 223 9.68 81.66 28.75
CA GLU A 223 8.57 82.23 27.94
C GLU A 223 7.22 81.58 28.23
N GLN A 224 6.15 82.35 27.95
CA GLN A 224 4.89 82.28 28.69
C GLN A 224 3.84 81.37 28.04
N THR A 225 3.04 80.72 28.88
CA THR A 225 1.80 80.06 28.47
C THR A 225 0.78 81.11 28.00
N ASN A 226 0.21 80.93 26.82
CA ASN A 226 -0.99 81.67 26.41
C ASN A 226 -2.04 80.67 25.95
N GLY A 227 -3.09 80.50 26.76
CA GLY A 227 -4.18 79.56 26.48
C GLY A 227 -5.25 80.19 25.60
N HIS A 228 -5.79 79.40 24.67
CA HIS A 228 -7.10 79.67 24.09
C HIS A 228 -7.99 78.49 24.47
N ALA A 229 -9.13 78.76 25.11
CA ALA A 229 -10.10 77.76 25.52
C ALA A 229 -11.47 78.09 24.94
N THR A 230 -12.14 77.06 24.43
CA THR A 230 -13.58 76.90 24.09
C THR A 230 -13.63 75.67 23.18
N GLU A 231 -14.56 74.73 23.24
CA GLU A 231 -15.50 74.27 24.26
C GLU A 231 -16.13 73.03 23.60
N ASP A 232 -16.08 71.91 24.31
CA ASP A 232 -17.01 70.78 24.28
C ASP A 232 -18.09 70.72 23.16
N GLN A 233 -17.93 69.75 22.26
CA GLN A 233 -19.07 68.94 21.79
C GLN A 233 -18.67 67.46 21.80
N GLY A 234 -18.93 66.80 22.94
CA GLY A 234 -18.92 65.34 22.99
C GLY A 234 -20.02 64.72 22.10
N ASN A 235 -19.65 63.68 21.37
CA ASN A 235 -20.62 62.69 20.87
C ASN A 235 -19.99 61.30 20.91
N GLY A 236 -19.91 60.73 22.11
CA GLY A 236 -19.66 59.30 22.29
C GLY A 236 -20.92 58.53 21.91
N ASN A 237 -20.76 57.44 21.18
CA ASN A 237 -21.84 56.49 20.92
C ASN A 237 -21.27 55.07 20.97
N ASP A 238 -20.98 54.61 22.20
CA ASP A 238 -20.96 53.18 22.49
C ASP A 238 -22.41 52.75 22.70
N GLU A 239 -22.96 51.95 21.79
CA GLU A 239 -24.11 51.09 22.09
C GLU A 239 -23.62 49.65 22.12
N ALA A 240 -23.45 49.14 23.33
CA ALA A 240 -23.46 47.71 23.57
C ALA A 240 -24.93 47.24 23.59
N MET A 241 -25.23 46.14 22.92
CA MET A 241 -26.46 45.40 23.18
C MET A 241 -26.17 43.89 23.18
N GLU A 242 -26.48 43.27 24.31
CA GLU A 242 -26.45 41.81 24.50
C GLU A 242 -27.67 41.15 23.85
N GLU A 243 -27.63 39.81 23.78
CA GLU A 243 -28.73 38.88 23.46
C GLU A 243 -29.32 39.02 22.04
N ASP A 244 -29.33 37.96 21.23
CA ASP A 244 -30.18 36.82 21.53
C ASP A 244 -29.65 35.48 20.98
N GLY A 245 -30.10 34.38 21.61
CA GLY A 245 -29.69 33.01 21.27
C GLY A 245 -30.87 32.04 21.23
N VAL A 246 -31.51 31.92 20.07
CA VAL A 246 -32.49 30.88 19.66
C VAL A 246 -32.29 30.75 18.14
N GLU A 247 -32.20 29.60 17.45
CA GLU A 247 -32.86 28.29 17.55
C GLU A 247 -31.80 27.18 17.31
N ALA A 248 -31.71 26.11 18.10
CA ALA A 248 -32.66 24.99 18.33
C ALA A 248 -32.44 23.78 17.38
N GLU A 249 -32.51 22.60 17.99
CA GLU A 249 -32.15 21.29 17.46
C GLU A 249 -33.03 20.82 16.28
N THR A 250 -32.40 20.25 15.25
CA THR A 250 -32.82 18.99 14.57
C THR A 250 -31.57 18.41 13.89
N HIS A 251 -31.34 17.10 13.78
CA HIS A 251 -31.99 15.94 14.38
C HIS A 251 -30.89 14.89 14.65
N ALA A 252 -30.98 14.14 15.75
CA ALA A 252 -30.21 12.90 15.84
C ALA A 252 -30.81 11.89 14.85
N ASP A 253 -29.98 11.24 14.03
CA ASP A 253 -30.43 10.09 13.26
C ASP A 253 -30.06 8.81 14.03
N GLU A 254 -31.07 8.12 14.55
CA GLU A 254 -30.89 6.94 15.37
C GLU A 254 -30.36 5.77 14.54
N VAL A 255 -29.28 5.16 15.02
CA VAL A 255 -29.08 3.73 14.79
C VAL A 255 -30.19 3.00 15.54
N ARG A 256 -31.25 2.60 14.83
CA ARG A 256 -32.19 1.60 15.33
C ARG A 256 -32.47 0.52 14.29
N GLY A 257 -31.87 -0.63 14.52
CA GLY A 257 -32.32 -1.88 13.91
C GLY A 257 -33.36 -2.55 14.80
N GLU A 258 -34.44 -3.02 14.18
CA GLU A 258 -35.38 -4.06 14.63
C GLU A 258 -35.94 -4.63 13.31
N SER A 259 -35.45 -5.75 12.77
CA SER A 259 -35.55 -7.16 13.21
C SER A 259 -36.95 -7.78 12.99
N ASN A 260 -36.99 -8.73 12.05
CA ASN A 260 -38.04 -9.74 11.81
C ASN A 260 -39.40 -9.17 11.29
N GLU A 261 -40.23 -9.94 10.57
CA GLU A 261 -40.40 -11.40 10.58
C GLU A 261 -40.96 -11.96 9.25
N ASP A 262 -40.52 -13.17 8.90
CA ASP A 262 -41.12 -14.22 8.06
C ASP A 262 -41.88 -13.96 6.73
N GLY A 263 -41.51 -14.78 5.72
CA GLY A 263 -42.17 -14.88 4.41
C GLY A 263 -41.69 -16.09 3.60
N VAL A 264 -41.81 -17.30 4.16
CA VAL A 264 -41.42 -18.58 3.51
C VAL A 264 -42.49 -19.08 2.52
N ALA A 265 -42.04 -19.77 1.46
CA ALA A 265 -42.81 -20.46 0.41
C ALA A 265 -43.50 -19.54 -0.64
N ASN A 266 -43.38 -19.81 -1.94
CA ASN A 266 -43.81 -21.05 -2.57
C ASN A 266 -43.03 -21.44 -3.86
N GLU A 267 -43.17 -22.70 -4.26
CA GLU A 267 -42.60 -23.32 -5.47
C GLU A 267 -43.42 -23.00 -6.75
N SER A 268 -42.93 -23.51 -7.89
CA SER A 268 -43.66 -23.86 -9.14
C SER A 268 -43.63 -22.88 -10.32
N SER A 269 -42.65 -23.05 -11.22
CA SER A 269 -42.84 -23.29 -12.67
C SER A 269 -41.52 -23.64 -13.34
#